data_AF-A0A242A6U6-F1
#
_entry.id   AF-A0A242A6U6-F1
#
_cell.length_a   1.000
_cell.length_b   1.000
_cell.length_c   1.000
_cell.angle_alpha   90.00
_cell.angle_beta   90.00
_cell.angle_gamma   90.00
#
_symmetry.space_group_name_H-M   'P 1'
#
loop_
_entity.id
_entity.type
_entity.pdbx_description
1 polymer ?
#
loop_
_entity_poly.entity_id
_entity_poly.type
_entity_poly.pdbx_seq_one_letter_code
_entity_poly.pdbx_strand_id
1 'polypeptide(L)'
;MKTYDNFHNNNAPNYANSQKAAYETILHSKQNNLPVSIKKIIKSFPNLHLQKYTVFAKKRNLSMQEVYDLLDSEEGCLWKRGDGQYIILYNNQIENKGRIRFTLAHELGHYILQHNERTEKTILARYSLTNLEHDIFEKEANYFARRLLAPIPLVDLYTTSWKKITAGCIEHAFETSYTVAKYVINDLNRRYQKANIIKENHPIVDNFIDYIRSDSNSKICIVCSSVHRNSIKFCAICSNSSFIKSSAYNYTTYKMERKKSMIYSKIETDDKGNPITCPRCESEEISANHIFCPYCSVILHNSCLGGPDNRFIELDSFGSHEEKSLIDQIQGGCQVFLDGGFRYCPQCGGETSYYRQGLLDSWNIEKNQVHDPF
;
A
#
# COMPACT_ATOMS: atom_id res chain seq x y z
N MET A 1 19.51 23.51 28.44
CA MET A 1 19.01 23.36 29.81
C MET A 1 17.52 23.71 29.81
N LYS A 2 16.67 22.71 29.59
CA LYS A 2 15.23 22.72 29.91
C LYS A 2 14.96 21.34 30.50
N THR A 3 14.86 21.31 31.82
CA THR A 3 14.58 20.14 32.65
C THR A 3 13.13 19.73 32.40
N TYR A 4 12.94 18.54 31.84
CA TYR A 4 11.65 17.84 31.89
C TYR A 4 11.69 16.91 33.11
N ASP A 5 11.61 17.52 34.29
CA ASP A 5 11.27 16.79 35.51
C ASP A 5 9.76 16.64 35.56
N ASN A 6 9.29 15.45 35.17
CA ASN A 6 8.04 14.89 35.67
C ASN A 6 8.25 13.37 35.77
N PHE A 7 8.98 12.97 36.81
CA PHE A 7 8.92 11.61 37.32
C PHE A 7 7.49 11.36 37.85
N HIS A 8 6.59 10.96 36.95
CA HIS A 8 5.33 10.35 37.35
C HIS A 8 5.62 8.96 37.88
N ASN A 9 5.68 8.87 39.21
CA ASN A 9 5.65 7.62 39.93
C ASN A 9 4.24 7.02 39.78
N ASN A 10 4.02 6.18 38.77
CA ASN A 10 2.73 5.54 38.50
C ASN A 10 2.93 4.04 38.32
N ASN A 11 2.35 3.23 39.21
CA ASN A 11 2.30 1.76 39.13
C ASN A 11 1.38 1.25 37.98
N ALA A 12 1.19 2.04 36.91
CA ALA A 12 0.29 1.74 35.80
C ALA A 12 0.86 2.24 34.46
N PRO A 13 0.62 1.50 33.34
CA PRO A 13 1.06 1.91 32.01
C PRO A 13 0.47 3.25 31.53
N ASN A 14 1.32 4.10 30.97
CA ASN A 14 0.94 5.36 30.35
C ASN A 14 0.59 5.18 28.85
N TYR A 15 -0.57 4.56 28.60
CA TYR A 15 -1.06 4.33 27.25
C TYR A 15 -1.27 5.60 26.41
N ALA A 16 -1.57 6.73 27.06
CA ALA A 16 -1.73 8.01 26.38
C ALA A 16 -0.41 8.49 25.78
N ASN A 17 0.69 8.40 26.54
CA ASN A 17 2.03 8.70 26.05
C ASN A 17 2.45 7.73 24.94
N SER A 18 2.20 6.42 25.11
CA SER A 18 2.49 5.43 24.05
C SER A 18 1.74 5.71 22.75
N GLN A 19 0.47 6.16 22.83
CA GLN A 19 -0.31 6.57 21.65
C GLN A 19 0.30 7.78 20.96
N LYS A 20 0.55 8.84 21.74
CA LYS A 20 1.10 10.09 21.24
C LYS A 20 2.44 9.84 20.54
N ALA A 21 3.35 9.13 21.19
CA ALA A 21 4.66 8.78 20.65
C ALA A 21 4.54 7.99 19.33
N ALA A 22 3.61 7.04 19.25
CA ALA A 22 3.40 6.26 18.02
C ALA A 22 2.93 7.14 16.87
N TYR A 23 1.98 8.05 17.11
CA TYR A 23 1.46 8.92 16.05
C TYR A 23 2.46 9.99 15.62
N GLU A 24 3.22 10.58 16.56
CA GLU A 24 4.31 11.50 16.25
C GLU A 24 5.41 10.80 15.44
N THR A 25 5.73 9.55 15.76
CA THR A 25 6.69 8.74 14.98
C THR A 25 6.25 8.59 13.52
N ILE A 26 4.95 8.34 13.28
CA ILE A 26 4.41 8.25 11.91
C ILE A 26 4.44 9.61 11.21
N LEU A 27 3.99 10.66 11.91
CA LEU A 27 3.93 12.02 11.38
C LEU A 27 5.32 12.50 10.90
N HIS A 28 6.35 12.32 11.74
CA HIS A 28 7.73 12.68 11.41
C HIS A 28 8.35 11.82 10.30
N SER A 29 7.85 10.60 10.11
CA SER A 29 8.33 9.74 9.03
C SER A 29 7.94 10.22 7.62
N LYS A 30 6.97 11.15 7.52
CA LYS A 30 6.43 11.69 6.26
C LYS A 30 5.97 10.63 5.25
N GLN A 31 5.71 9.41 5.72
CA GLN A 31 5.15 8.36 4.87
C GLN A 31 3.68 8.66 4.57
N ASN A 32 3.24 8.29 3.38
CA ASN A 32 1.92 8.61 2.81
C ASN A 32 1.17 7.38 2.28
N ASN A 33 1.74 6.18 2.39
CA ASN A 33 1.16 4.94 1.87
C ASN A 33 1.14 3.86 2.95
N LEU A 34 0.10 3.04 2.93
CA LEU A 34 0.02 1.85 3.80
C LEU A 34 0.56 0.59 3.10
N PRO A 35 1.15 -0.34 3.87
CA PRO A 35 1.43 -0.23 5.30
C PRO A 35 2.61 0.70 5.59
N VAL A 36 2.65 1.30 6.78
CA VAL A 36 3.82 2.08 7.22
C VAL A 36 5.05 1.19 7.27
N SER A 37 6.17 1.67 6.71
CA SER A 37 7.45 0.96 6.72
C SER A 37 8.22 1.22 8.01
N ILE A 38 8.16 0.26 8.93
CA ILE A 38 8.89 0.32 10.22
C ILE A 38 10.40 0.37 9.98
N LYS A 39 10.91 -0.35 8.97
CA LYS A 39 12.33 -0.33 8.62
C LYS A 39 12.80 1.04 8.13
N LYS A 40 11.98 1.79 7.39
CA LYS A 40 12.32 3.16 6.98
C LYS A 40 12.37 4.10 8.19
N ILE A 41 11.44 3.95 9.13
CA ILE A 41 11.43 4.70 10.40
C ILE A 41 12.68 4.39 11.21
N ILE A 42 13.01 3.12 11.42
CA ILE A 42 14.22 2.73 12.16
C ILE A 42 15.47 3.36 11.53
N LYS A 43 15.60 3.28 10.20
CA LYS A 43 16.73 3.84 9.46
C LYS A 43 16.82 5.37 9.47
N SER A 44 15.76 6.10 9.85
CA SER A 44 15.84 7.56 9.95
C SER A 44 16.53 8.03 11.24
N PHE A 45 16.75 7.15 12.21
CA PHE A 45 17.46 7.46 13.45
C PHE A 45 18.96 7.13 13.28
N PRO A 46 19.87 8.13 13.36
CA PRO A 46 21.30 7.91 13.12
C PRO A 46 21.97 6.94 14.10
N ASN A 47 21.48 6.90 15.34
CA ASN A 47 22.01 6.09 16.43
C ASN A 47 21.24 4.76 16.62
N LEU A 48 20.35 4.38 15.71
CA LEU A 48 19.56 3.15 15.79
C LEU A 48 19.79 2.25 14.56
N HIS A 49 20.33 1.06 14.81
CA HIS A 49 20.65 0.09 13.78
C HIS A 49 19.64 -1.07 13.79
N LEU A 50 19.46 -1.70 12.64
CA LEU A 50 18.60 -2.88 12.49
C LEU A 50 19.44 -4.08 12.06
N GLN A 51 19.38 -5.17 12.83
CA GLN A 51 20.12 -6.39 12.53
C GLN A 51 19.25 -7.65 12.66
N LYS A 52 19.41 -8.56 11.70
CA LYS A 52 18.76 -9.88 11.74
C LYS A 52 19.51 -10.81 12.70
N TYR A 53 18.78 -11.67 13.42
CA TYR A 53 19.39 -12.71 14.25
C TYR A 53 20.35 -13.61 13.46
N THR A 54 19.96 -14.07 12.27
CA THR A 54 20.83 -14.89 11.40
C THR A 54 22.16 -14.20 11.05
N VAL A 55 22.15 -12.88 10.84
CA VAL A 55 23.35 -12.09 10.56
C VAL A 55 24.18 -11.90 11.84
N PHE A 56 23.51 -11.69 12.98
CA PHE A 56 24.15 -11.59 14.29
C PHE A 56 24.86 -12.89 14.68
N ALA A 57 24.18 -14.03 14.53
CA ALA A 57 24.69 -15.38 14.73
C ALA A 57 25.95 -15.63 13.90
N LYS A 58 25.85 -15.41 12.58
CA LYS A 58 26.97 -15.59 11.64
C LYS A 58 28.18 -14.73 11.99
N LYS A 59 27.98 -13.46 12.36
CA LYS A 59 29.08 -12.54 12.71
C LYS A 59 29.81 -12.93 14.00
N ARG A 60 29.17 -13.71 14.88
CA ARG A 60 29.71 -14.11 16.19
C ARG A 60 30.01 -15.61 16.29
N ASN A 61 29.83 -16.34 15.20
CA ASN A 61 29.95 -17.80 15.17
C ASN A 61 29.10 -18.49 16.25
N LEU A 62 27.87 -18.03 16.42
CA LEU A 62 26.88 -18.59 17.34
C LEU A 62 25.84 -19.41 16.59
N SER A 63 25.35 -20.47 17.20
CA SER A 63 24.09 -21.13 16.83
C SER A 63 22.90 -20.22 17.14
N MET A 64 21.74 -20.53 16.56
CA MET A 64 20.52 -19.77 16.86
C MET A 64 20.08 -19.94 18.32
N GLN A 65 20.29 -21.12 18.92
CA GLN A 65 19.97 -21.34 20.34
C GLN A 65 20.82 -20.45 21.25
N GLU A 66 22.12 -20.36 21.00
CA GLU A 66 23.01 -19.45 21.76
C GLU A 66 22.62 -17.98 21.56
N VAL A 67 22.08 -17.60 20.39
CA VAL A 67 21.53 -16.25 20.19
C VAL A 67 20.27 -16.03 21.02
N TYR A 68 19.37 -17.01 21.10
CA TYR A 68 18.17 -16.91 21.92
C TYR A 68 18.53 -16.78 23.41
N ASP A 69 19.48 -17.59 23.88
CA ASP A 69 19.94 -17.57 25.26
C ASP A 69 20.67 -16.25 25.59
N LEU A 70 21.50 -15.75 24.68
CA LEU A 70 22.24 -14.49 24.85
C LEU A 70 21.32 -13.27 24.89
N LEU A 71 20.29 -13.24 24.01
CA LEU A 71 19.38 -12.11 23.88
C LEU A 71 18.14 -12.23 24.77
N ASP A 72 17.97 -13.38 25.44
CA ASP A 72 16.80 -13.73 26.26
C ASP A 72 15.47 -13.56 25.51
N SER A 73 15.48 -13.85 24.20
CA SER A 73 14.33 -13.66 23.34
C SER A 73 14.47 -14.40 22.02
N GLU A 74 13.46 -15.22 21.71
CA GLU A 74 13.34 -15.90 20.42
C GLU A 74 12.82 -14.99 19.29
N GLU A 75 12.30 -13.80 19.61
CA GLU A 75 11.65 -12.93 18.61
C GLU A 75 12.47 -11.69 18.25
N GLY A 76 12.92 -10.95 19.25
CA GLY A 76 13.61 -9.68 19.07
C GLY A 76 13.99 -9.04 20.38
N CYS A 77 14.91 -8.08 20.30
CA CYS A 77 15.31 -7.27 21.45
C CYS A 77 15.90 -5.92 21.00
N LEU A 78 15.88 -4.96 21.92
CA LEU A 78 16.59 -3.70 21.81
C LEU A 78 17.86 -3.73 22.68
N TRP A 79 19.00 -3.61 22.01
CA TRP A 79 20.31 -3.56 22.65
C TRP A 79 20.89 -2.14 22.59
N LYS A 80 21.06 -1.51 23.76
CA LYS A 80 21.85 -0.28 23.97
C LYS A 80 23.33 -0.61 24.19
N ARG A 81 24.19 -0.12 23.31
CA ARG A 81 25.65 -0.24 23.39
C ARG A 81 26.24 0.88 24.26
N GLY A 82 27.44 0.65 24.80
CA GLY A 82 28.14 1.63 25.64
C GLY A 82 28.56 2.91 24.90
N ASP A 83 28.59 2.92 23.57
CA ASP A 83 28.89 4.08 22.73
C ASP A 83 27.65 4.94 22.40
N GLY A 84 26.53 4.69 23.09
CA GLY A 84 25.26 5.41 22.86
C GLY A 84 24.51 4.98 21.60
N GLN A 85 24.99 3.96 20.90
CA GLN A 85 24.29 3.36 19.76
C GLN A 85 23.29 2.30 20.21
N TYR A 86 22.22 2.14 19.46
CA TYR A 86 21.18 1.14 19.70
C TYR A 86 21.12 0.17 18.52
N ILE A 87 20.80 -1.09 18.80
CA ILE A 87 20.56 -2.12 17.79
C ILE A 87 19.24 -2.80 18.10
N ILE A 88 18.29 -2.73 17.17
CA ILE A 88 17.13 -3.63 17.16
C ILE A 88 17.56 -4.92 16.48
N LEU A 89 17.51 -6.01 17.24
CA LEU A 89 17.74 -7.37 16.75
C LEU A 89 16.38 -8.04 16.60
N TYR A 90 16.19 -8.78 15.50
CA TYR A 90 14.94 -9.53 15.30
C TYR A 90 15.17 -10.87 14.59
N ASN A 91 14.35 -11.85 14.96
CA ASN A 91 14.33 -13.16 14.35
C ASN A 91 13.64 -13.11 12.98
N ASN A 92 14.46 -13.16 11.94
CA ASN A 92 14.01 -13.13 10.57
C ASN A 92 13.57 -14.50 10.02
N GLN A 93 13.58 -15.55 10.84
CA GLN A 93 13.12 -16.89 10.46
C GLN A 93 11.65 -17.14 10.81
N ILE A 94 11.01 -16.23 11.56
CA ILE A 94 9.57 -16.29 11.83
C ILE A 94 8.79 -16.18 10.51
N GLU A 95 7.98 -17.19 10.19
CA GLU A 95 7.21 -17.25 8.94
C GLU A 95 6.15 -16.14 8.85
N ASN A 96 5.51 -15.83 9.98
CA ASN A 96 4.46 -14.81 10.02
C ASN A 96 5.05 -13.40 9.93
N LYS A 97 4.94 -12.80 8.74
CA LYS A 97 5.41 -11.42 8.47
C LYS A 97 4.76 -10.38 9.38
N GLY A 98 3.48 -10.56 9.75
CA GLY A 98 2.77 -9.68 10.68
C GLY A 98 3.37 -9.73 12.10
N ARG A 99 3.85 -10.90 12.54
CA ARG A 99 4.57 -11.08 13.81
C ARG A 99 5.92 -10.36 13.78
N ILE A 100 6.72 -10.54 12.72
CA ILE A 100 7.98 -9.78 12.54
C ILE A 100 7.72 -8.26 12.58
N ARG A 101 6.66 -7.78 11.90
CA ARG A 101 6.31 -6.35 11.92
C ARG A 101 5.93 -5.86 13.32
N PHE A 102 5.21 -6.68 14.09
CA PHE A 102 4.89 -6.38 15.48
C PHE A 102 6.13 -6.32 16.35
N THR A 103 7.01 -7.33 16.30
CA THR A 103 8.28 -7.34 17.05
C THR A 103 9.11 -6.09 16.73
N LEU A 104 9.30 -5.73 15.47
CA LEU A 104 10.04 -4.52 15.09
C LEU A 104 9.41 -3.23 15.63
N ALA A 105 8.08 -3.13 15.62
CA ALA A 105 7.38 -1.97 16.14
C ALA A 105 7.42 -1.91 17.68
N HIS A 106 7.43 -3.07 18.33
CA HIS A 106 7.57 -3.24 19.78
C HIS A 106 8.95 -2.80 20.26
N GLU A 107 10.03 -3.30 19.65
CA GLU A 107 11.40 -2.86 19.97
C GLU A 107 11.62 -1.37 19.69
N LEU A 108 11.04 -0.86 18.60
CA LEU A 108 11.04 0.58 18.33
C LEU A 108 10.28 1.36 19.42
N GLY A 109 9.22 0.78 19.98
CA GLY A 109 8.51 1.34 21.13
C GLY A 109 9.40 1.49 22.35
N HIS A 110 10.16 0.46 22.70
CA HIS A 110 11.15 0.56 23.78
C HIS A 110 12.17 1.68 23.54
N TYR A 111 12.63 1.83 22.30
CA TYR A 111 13.58 2.88 21.92
C TYR A 111 12.98 4.28 22.05
N ILE A 112 11.81 4.51 21.44
CA ILE A 112 11.15 5.83 21.41
C ILE A 112 10.67 6.25 22.80
N LEU A 113 10.17 5.30 23.60
CA LEU A 113 9.72 5.55 24.98
C LEU A 113 10.87 5.57 25.99
N GLN A 114 12.11 5.35 25.52
CA GLN A 114 13.34 5.41 26.31
C GLN A 114 13.35 4.44 27.51
N HIS A 115 12.75 3.25 27.35
CA HIS A 115 12.66 2.25 28.43
C HIS A 115 14.05 1.80 28.94
N ASN A 116 15.07 1.71 28.08
CA ASN A 116 16.45 1.42 28.50
C ASN A 116 17.07 2.52 29.39
N GLU A 117 16.74 3.79 29.12
CA GLU A 117 17.32 4.92 29.88
C GLU A 117 16.69 5.03 31.27
N ARG A 118 15.40 4.72 31.37
CA ARG A 118 14.66 4.70 32.64
C ARG A 118 15.05 3.54 33.56
N THR A 119 15.78 2.56 33.04
CA THR A 119 16.12 1.31 33.76
C THR A 119 17.63 1.07 33.90
N GLU A 120 18.46 1.99 33.37
CA GLU A 120 19.93 1.92 33.33
C GLU A 120 20.50 0.62 32.70
N LYS A 121 19.75 -0.05 31.82
CA LYS A 121 20.13 -1.37 31.27
C LYS A 121 20.51 -1.37 29.80
N THR A 122 21.55 -2.15 29.52
CA THR A 122 22.15 -2.32 28.18
C THR A 122 21.31 -3.24 27.29
N ILE A 123 20.66 -4.25 27.84
CA ILE A 123 19.72 -5.12 27.12
C ILE A 123 18.43 -5.18 27.95
N LEU A 124 17.28 -4.90 27.35
CA LEU A 124 15.98 -5.16 27.96
C LEU A 124 15.67 -6.67 27.83
N ALA A 125 16.47 -7.48 28.52
CA ALA A 125 16.22 -8.90 28.76
C ALA A 125 15.53 -9.02 30.14
N ARG A 126 14.62 -10.00 30.29
CA ARG A 126 13.55 -10.02 31.29
C ARG A 126 14.00 -10.04 32.76
N TYR A 127 15.27 -10.27 33.04
CA TYR A 127 15.73 -10.78 34.33
C TYR A 127 16.21 -9.77 35.37
N SER A 128 15.92 -8.47 35.27
CA SER A 128 16.49 -7.50 36.22
C SER A 128 15.56 -6.40 36.73
N LEU A 129 14.31 -6.36 36.29
CA LEU A 129 13.31 -5.39 36.78
C LEU A 129 12.51 -6.01 37.93
N THR A 130 11.88 -5.18 38.76
CA THR A 130 10.74 -5.71 39.52
C THR A 130 9.71 -6.22 38.50
N ASN A 131 9.07 -7.37 38.75
CA ASN A 131 8.09 -7.94 37.80
C ASN A 131 7.02 -6.92 37.36
N LEU A 132 6.73 -5.92 38.21
CA LEU A 132 5.76 -4.85 37.95
C LEU A 132 6.26 -3.80 36.95
N GLU A 133 7.49 -3.28 37.09
CA GLU A 133 8.04 -2.28 36.16
C GLU A 133 8.26 -2.87 34.77
N HIS A 134 8.73 -4.13 34.72
CA HIS A 134 8.83 -4.87 33.47
C HIS A 134 7.48 -4.97 32.77
N ASP A 135 6.45 -5.38 33.52
CA ASP A 135 5.10 -5.53 33.00
C ASP A 135 4.52 -4.18 32.50
N ILE A 136 4.86 -3.07 33.15
CA ILE A 136 4.47 -1.73 32.70
C ILE A 136 5.09 -1.40 31.34
N PHE A 137 6.41 -1.51 31.19
CA PHE A 137 7.10 -1.16 29.95
C PHE A 137 6.71 -2.05 28.77
N GLU A 138 6.51 -3.35 29.02
CA GLU A 138 6.00 -4.29 28.02
C GLU A 138 4.60 -3.90 27.55
N LYS A 139 3.71 -3.53 28.47
CA LYS A 139 2.35 -3.05 28.12
C LYS A 139 2.40 -1.76 27.31
N GLU A 140 3.27 -0.83 27.67
CA GLU A 140 3.47 0.43 26.93
C GLU A 140 4.02 0.18 25.52
N ALA A 141 5.05 -0.66 25.37
CA ALA A 141 5.65 -1.01 24.09
C ALA A 141 4.66 -1.78 23.19
N ASN A 142 3.90 -2.71 23.74
CA ASN A 142 2.82 -3.41 23.03
C ASN A 142 1.72 -2.44 22.55
N TYR A 143 1.33 -1.49 23.39
CA TYR A 143 0.34 -0.49 23.02
C TYR A 143 0.86 0.46 21.93
N PHE A 144 2.11 0.91 22.07
CA PHE A 144 2.82 1.71 21.05
C PHE A 144 2.85 0.95 19.72
N ALA A 145 3.30 -0.30 19.69
CA ALA A 145 3.43 -1.10 18.47
C ALA A 145 2.10 -1.24 17.72
N ARG A 146 1.01 -1.50 18.45
CA ARG A 146 -0.33 -1.57 17.89
C ARG A 146 -0.78 -0.24 17.27
N ARG A 147 -0.55 0.88 17.97
CA ARG A 147 -0.91 2.22 17.49
C ARG A 147 -0.04 2.68 16.33
N LEU A 148 1.23 2.26 16.28
CA LEU A 148 2.15 2.53 15.18
C LEU A 148 1.75 1.76 13.92
N LEU A 149 1.39 0.48 14.07
CA LEU A 149 1.07 -0.38 12.93
C LEU A 149 -0.32 -0.11 12.35
N ALA A 150 -1.31 0.14 13.20
CA ALA A 150 -2.69 0.45 12.80
C ALA A 150 -3.25 1.64 13.61
N PRO A 151 -2.88 2.88 13.22
CA PRO A 151 -3.35 4.09 13.89
C PRO A 151 -4.86 4.25 13.77
N ILE A 152 -5.54 4.55 14.87
CA ILE A 152 -7.01 4.70 14.88
C ILE A 152 -7.51 5.79 13.91
N PRO A 153 -6.88 6.97 13.79
CA PRO A 153 -7.27 7.97 12.80
C PRO A 153 -7.24 7.46 11.35
N LEU A 154 -6.26 6.61 11.00
CA LEU A 154 -6.17 6.02 9.66
C LEU A 154 -7.20 4.92 9.45
N VAL A 155 -7.50 4.15 10.49
CA VAL A 155 -8.60 3.17 10.46
C VAL A 155 -9.95 3.88 10.26
N ASP A 156 -10.16 5.04 10.89
CA ASP A 156 -11.38 5.84 10.75
C ASP A 156 -11.61 6.39 9.33
N LEU A 157 -10.55 6.59 8.54
CA LEU A 157 -10.68 6.94 7.13
C LEU A 157 -11.31 5.80 6.31
N TYR A 158 -10.95 4.55 6.61
CA TYR A 158 -11.58 3.39 6.00
C TYR A 158 -13.04 3.23 6.45
N THR A 159 -13.33 3.42 7.75
CA THR A 159 -14.72 3.32 8.24
C THR A 159 -15.63 4.38 7.63
N THR A 160 -15.09 5.56 7.30
CA THR A 160 -15.81 6.61 6.56
C THR A 160 -16.27 6.14 5.18
N SER A 161 -15.45 5.34 4.50
CA SER A 161 -15.74 4.85 3.15
C SER A 161 -16.58 3.56 3.14
N TRP A 162 -16.33 2.64 4.07
CA TRP A 162 -16.93 1.31 4.06
C TRP A 162 -18.10 1.11 5.03
N LYS A 163 -18.36 2.06 5.94
CA LYS A 163 -19.37 2.01 7.02
C LYS A 163 -19.15 0.94 8.09
N LYS A 164 -18.48 -0.17 7.76
CA LYS A 164 -18.05 -1.24 8.66
C LYS A 164 -16.57 -1.55 8.41
N ILE A 165 -15.91 -2.13 9.40
CA ILE A 165 -14.55 -2.65 9.25
C ILE A 165 -14.40 -3.94 10.06
N THR A 166 -13.64 -4.90 9.54
CA THR A 166 -13.38 -6.19 10.20
C THR A 166 -11.90 -6.33 10.54
N ALA A 167 -11.55 -7.31 11.39
CA ALA A 167 -10.15 -7.61 11.67
C ALA A 167 -9.38 -8.00 10.39
N GLY A 168 -10.00 -8.72 9.46
CA GLY A 168 -9.39 -9.04 8.15
C GLY A 168 -9.07 -7.79 7.33
N CYS A 169 -9.94 -6.76 7.37
CA CYS A 169 -9.66 -5.48 6.74
C CYS A 169 -8.39 -4.82 7.30
N ILE A 170 -8.26 -4.77 8.62
CA ILE A 170 -7.12 -4.15 9.30
C ILE A 170 -5.84 -4.94 9.03
N GLU A 171 -5.90 -6.26 9.17
CA GLU A 171 -4.78 -7.16 8.88
C GLU A 171 -4.21 -6.89 7.48
N HIS A 172 -5.08 -6.78 6.47
CA HIS A 172 -4.64 -6.66 5.08
C HIS A 172 -4.30 -5.22 4.68
N ALA A 173 -4.94 -4.21 5.27
CA ALA A 173 -4.67 -2.80 4.96
C ALA A 173 -3.36 -2.33 5.59
N PHE A 174 -3.11 -2.75 6.83
CA PHE A 174 -1.98 -2.33 7.65
C PHE A 174 -0.85 -3.38 7.73
N GLU A 175 -1.05 -4.53 7.09
CA GLU A 175 -0.14 -5.70 7.11
C GLU A 175 0.26 -6.08 8.54
N THR A 176 -0.71 -6.17 9.43
CA THR A 176 -0.50 -6.63 10.82
C THR A 176 -0.73 -8.13 10.94
N SER A 177 -0.51 -8.71 12.12
CA SER A 177 -1.09 -10.02 12.41
C SER A 177 -2.61 -9.90 12.64
N TYR A 178 -3.35 -10.99 12.42
CA TYR A 178 -4.77 -11.06 12.73
C TYR A 178 -5.08 -10.77 14.22
N THR A 179 -4.18 -11.18 15.12
CA THR A 179 -4.29 -10.90 16.56
C THR A 179 -4.24 -9.40 16.85
N VAL A 180 -3.27 -8.67 16.28
CA VAL A 180 -3.19 -7.21 16.40
C VAL A 180 -4.45 -6.55 15.85
N ALA A 181 -4.94 -7.02 14.70
CA ALA A 181 -6.15 -6.51 14.08
C ALA A 181 -7.39 -6.67 14.99
N LYS A 182 -7.56 -7.83 15.66
CA LYS A 182 -8.62 -8.04 16.66
C LYS A 182 -8.53 -7.05 17.82
N TYR A 183 -7.33 -6.81 18.33
CA TYR A 183 -7.14 -5.81 19.40
C TYR A 183 -7.52 -4.39 18.96
N VAL A 184 -7.27 -4.03 17.69
CA VAL A 184 -7.69 -2.73 17.14
C VAL A 184 -9.22 -2.66 17.01
N ILE A 185 -9.89 -3.71 16.53
CA ILE A 185 -11.36 -3.77 16.51
C ILE A 185 -11.96 -3.62 17.92
N ASN A 186 -11.38 -4.30 18.91
CA ASN A 186 -11.84 -4.18 20.30
C ASN A 186 -11.66 -2.77 20.85
N ASP A 187 -10.56 -2.09 20.50
CA ASP A 187 -10.36 -0.68 20.88
C ASP A 187 -11.40 0.24 20.24
N LEU A 188 -11.71 0.06 18.96
CA LEU A 188 -12.74 0.83 18.25
C LEU A 188 -14.11 0.63 18.90
N ASN A 189 -14.49 -0.61 19.18
CA ASN A 189 -15.76 -0.94 19.85
C ASN A 189 -15.83 -0.32 21.24
N ARG A 190 -14.75 -0.42 22.03
CA ARG A 190 -14.67 0.18 23.36
C ARG A 190 -14.75 1.71 23.30
N ARG A 191 -14.09 2.34 22.34
CA ARG A 191 -14.15 3.80 22.13
C ARG A 191 -15.57 4.26 21.81
N TYR A 192 -16.26 3.55 20.91
CA TYR A 192 -17.65 3.83 20.56
C TYR A 192 -18.59 3.67 21.76
N GLN A 193 -18.49 2.54 22.47
CA GLN A 193 -19.38 2.21 23.60
C GLN A 193 -19.15 3.10 24.84
N LYS A 194 -17.90 3.41 25.18
CA LYS A 194 -17.58 4.09 26.46
C LYS A 194 -17.51 5.60 26.36
N ALA A 195 -17.12 6.14 25.21
CA ALA A 195 -16.83 7.56 25.07
C ALA A 195 -17.75 8.26 24.06
N ASN A 196 -18.60 7.52 23.33
CA ASN A 196 -19.40 8.03 22.22
C ASN A 196 -18.55 8.78 21.16
N ILE A 197 -17.25 8.47 21.09
CA ILE A 197 -16.32 9.09 20.15
C ILE A 197 -16.41 8.30 18.85
N ILE A 198 -16.95 8.93 17.80
CA ILE A 198 -17.13 8.29 16.49
C ILE A 198 -15.82 8.30 15.69
N LYS A 199 -15.03 9.37 15.75
CA LYS A 199 -13.74 9.48 15.04
C LYS A 199 -12.66 10.12 15.89
N GLU A 200 -11.41 9.70 15.67
CA GLU A 200 -10.23 10.35 16.22
C GLU A 200 -9.55 11.23 15.16
N ASN A 201 -9.41 12.52 15.45
CA ASN A 201 -8.72 13.47 14.56
C ASN A 201 -7.24 13.52 14.92
N HIS A 202 -6.37 13.45 13.92
CA HIS A 202 -4.93 13.63 14.10
C HIS A 202 -4.27 14.06 12.77
N PRO A 203 -3.25 14.96 12.77
CA PRO A 203 -2.58 15.43 11.56
C PRO A 203 -1.93 14.34 10.68
N ILE A 204 -1.75 13.12 11.21
CA ILE A 204 -1.28 11.98 10.39
C ILE A 204 -2.23 11.67 9.24
N VAL A 205 -3.51 12.00 9.38
CA VAL A 205 -4.52 11.78 8.34
C VAL A 205 -4.11 12.48 7.05
N ASP A 206 -3.57 13.70 7.14
CA ASP A 206 -3.24 14.52 5.97
C ASP A 206 -2.21 13.84 5.06
N ASN A 207 -1.27 13.09 5.64
CA ASN A 207 -0.28 12.35 4.86
C ASN A 207 -0.87 11.15 4.09
N PHE A 208 -1.94 10.52 4.60
CA PHE A 208 -2.44 9.23 4.08
C PHE A 208 -3.82 9.34 3.41
N ILE A 209 -4.47 10.49 3.47
CA ILE A 209 -5.86 10.65 3.06
C ILE A 209 -6.06 10.30 1.59
N ASP A 210 -5.15 10.72 0.71
CA ASP A 210 -5.23 10.43 -0.72
C ASP A 210 -5.03 8.95 -1.03
N TYR A 211 -4.06 8.32 -0.37
CA TYR A 211 -3.84 6.87 -0.49
C TYR A 211 -5.08 6.09 -0.06
N ILE A 212 -5.62 6.37 1.13
CA ILE A 212 -6.75 5.60 1.70
C ILE A 212 -8.04 5.86 0.91
N ARG A 213 -8.28 7.11 0.46
CA ARG A 213 -9.42 7.43 -0.40
C ARG A 213 -9.31 6.73 -1.75
N SER A 214 -8.14 6.75 -2.38
CA SER A 214 -7.91 6.05 -3.65
C SER A 214 -8.10 4.53 -3.47
N ASP A 215 -7.54 3.96 -2.42
CA ASP A 215 -7.66 2.53 -2.11
C ASP A 215 -9.12 2.13 -1.87
N SER A 216 -9.85 2.90 -1.07
CA SER A 216 -11.28 2.67 -0.76
C SER A 216 -12.20 2.93 -1.96
N ASN A 217 -11.81 3.82 -2.88
CA ASN A 217 -12.57 4.15 -4.08
C ASN A 217 -12.10 3.39 -5.34
N SER A 218 -11.55 2.20 -5.14
CA SER A 218 -11.05 1.37 -6.22
C SER A 218 -11.71 0.00 -6.28
N LYS A 219 -11.53 -0.65 -7.43
CA LYS A 219 -11.96 -2.01 -7.72
C LYS A 219 -10.92 -2.67 -8.61
N ILE A 220 -10.86 -4.00 -8.59
CA ILE A 220 -9.88 -4.78 -9.33
C ILE A 220 -10.58 -5.71 -10.31
N CYS A 221 -10.08 -5.77 -11.55
CA CYS A 221 -10.62 -6.65 -12.58
C CYS A 221 -10.34 -8.10 -12.24
N ILE A 222 -11.33 -8.98 -12.33
CA ILE A 222 -11.15 -10.41 -11.99
C ILE A 222 -10.36 -11.21 -13.05
N VAL A 223 -10.19 -10.65 -14.25
CA VAL A 223 -9.53 -11.34 -15.37
C VAL A 223 -8.05 -11.00 -15.44
N CYS A 224 -7.71 -9.70 -15.45
CA CYS A 224 -6.34 -9.23 -15.63
C CYS A 224 -5.72 -8.56 -14.38
N SER A 225 -6.46 -8.55 -13.26
CA SER A 225 -6.00 -7.99 -11.98
C SER A 225 -5.63 -6.49 -12.00
N SER A 226 -5.96 -5.76 -13.07
CA SER A 226 -5.74 -4.31 -13.15
C SER A 226 -6.67 -3.56 -12.19
N VAL A 227 -6.13 -2.55 -11.50
CA VAL A 227 -6.89 -1.71 -10.55
C VAL A 227 -7.52 -0.52 -11.26
N HIS A 228 -8.77 -0.23 -10.95
CA HIS A 228 -9.57 0.84 -11.56
C HIS A 228 -10.30 1.64 -10.48
N ARG A 229 -10.64 2.90 -10.80
CA ARG A 229 -11.60 3.68 -9.98
C ARG A 229 -12.99 3.03 -10.05
N ASN A 230 -13.79 3.23 -9.01
CA ASN A 230 -15.15 2.68 -8.97
C ASN A 230 -16.08 3.19 -10.09
N SER A 231 -15.81 4.38 -10.64
CA SER A 231 -16.58 4.98 -11.74
C SER A 231 -16.41 4.30 -13.09
N ILE A 232 -15.34 3.53 -13.27
CA ILE A 232 -15.04 2.80 -14.52
C ILE A 232 -16.10 1.71 -14.72
N LYS A 233 -16.63 1.50 -15.92
CA LYS A 233 -17.64 0.44 -16.20
C LYS A 233 -16.99 -0.83 -16.72
N PHE A 234 -16.02 -0.69 -17.61
CA PHE A 234 -15.30 -1.80 -18.26
C PHE A 234 -13.81 -1.70 -18.00
N CYS A 235 -13.13 -2.83 -17.93
CA CYS A 235 -11.70 -2.85 -17.66
C CYS A 235 -10.94 -2.23 -18.83
N ALA A 236 -10.18 -1.17 -18.59
CA ALA A 236 -9.44 -0.50 -19.66
C ALA A 236 -8.30 -1.34 -20.28
N ILE A 237 -8.00 -2.51 -19.68
CA ILE A 237 -6.93 -3.41 -20.10
C ILE A 237 -7.46 -4.65 -20.83
N CYS A 238 -8.61 -5.20 -20.42
CA CYS A 238 -9.15 -6.45 -20.99
C CYS A 238 -10.65 -6.42 -21.33
N SER A 239 -11.27 -5.24 -21.32
CA SER A 239 -12.72 -5.01 -21.54
C SER A 239 -13.68 -5.62 -20.50
N ASN A 240 -13.26 -6.62 -19.71
CA ASN A 240 -14.15 -7.27 -18.74
C ASN A 240 -14.86 -6.30 -17.77
N SER A 241 -16.15 -6.53 -17.52
CA SER A 241 -17.01 -5.69 -16.68
C SER A 241 -17.15 -6.19 -15.23
N SER A 242 -16.59 -7.37 -14.92
CA SER A 242 -16.63 -7.96 -13.58
C SER A 242 -15.44 -7.51 -12.72
N PHE A 243 -15.73 -6.99 -11.53
CA PHE A 243 -14.72 -6.46 -10.61
C PHE A 243 -14.98 -6.86 -9.15
N ILE A 244 -13.91 -6.97 -8.38
CA ILE A 244 -13.97 -7.01 -6.91
C ILE A 244 -13.76 -5.59 -6.40
N LYS A 245 -14.75 -5.03 -5.69
CA LYS A 245 -14.65 -3.69 -5.09
C LYS A 245 -13.81 -3.71 -3.81
N SER A 246 -13.05 -2.65 -3.58
CA SER A 246 -12.43 -2.38 -2.29
C SER A 246 -13.53 -1.99 -1.28
N SER A 247 -14.04 -2.98 -0.55
CA SER A 247 -15.09 -2.82 0.44
C SER A 247 -14.84 -3.74 1.62
N ALA A 248 -15.39 -3.42 2.80
CA ALA A 248 -15.18 -4.22 4.01
C ALA A 248 -15.50 -5.72 3.85
N TYR A 249 -16.45 -6.07 2.98
CA TYR A 249 -16.82 -7.46 2.70
C TYR A 249 -15.78 -8.17 1.82
N ASN A 250 -15.23 -7.47 0.82
CA ASN A 250 -14.38 -8.04 -0.23
C ASN A 250 -12.88 -7.73 -0.05
N TYR A 251 -12.50 -6.94 0.95
CA TYR A 251 -11.17 -6.33 1.00
C TYR A 251 -10.02 -7.34 1.06
N THR A 252 -10.20 -8.45 1.77
CA THR A 252 -9.24 -9.57 1.81
C THR A 252 -8.97 -10.09 0.40
N THR A 253 -10.01 -10.49 -0.33
CA THR A 253 -9.91 -10.99 -1.70
C THR A 253 -9.36 -9.93 -2.64
N TYR A 254 -9.83 -8.67 -2.51
CA TYR A 254 -9.33 -7.53 -3.27
C TYR A 254 -7.80 -7.36 -3.10
N LYS A 255 -7.29 -7.42 -1.86
CA LYS A 255 -5.84 -7.29 -1.58
C LYS A 255 -5.04 -8.49 -2.06
N MET A 256 -5.59 -9.71 -1.97
CA MET A 256 -4.95 -10.90 -2.54
C MET A 256 -4.82 -10.80 -4.05
N GLU A 257 -5.89 -10.38 -4.72
CA GLU A 257 -5.89 -10.22 -6.17
C GLU A 257 -4.96 -9.09 -6.63
N ARG A 258 -4.89 -8.00 -5.86
CA ARG A 258 -3.99 -6.88 -6.15
C ARG A 258 -2.51 -7.26 -6.12
N LYS A 259 -2.12 -8.33 -5.42
CA LYS A 259 -0.73 -8.83 -5.48
C LYS A 259 -0.35 -9.41 -6.85
N LYS A 260 -1.35 -9.72 -7.68
CA LYS A 260 -1.17 -10.23 -9.06
C LYS A 260 -1.20 -9.10 -10.09
N SER A 261 -1.42 -7.85 -9.68
CA SER A 261 -1.50 -6.73 -10.61
C SER A 261 -0.16 -6.50 -11.30
N MET A 262 -0.20 -6.29 -12.62
CA MET A 262 0.94 -5.92 -13.43
C MET A 262 0.85 -4.44 -13.83
N ILE A 263 1.99 -3.82 -14.08
CA ILE A 263 2.09 -2.53 -14.77
C ILE A 263 2.18 -2.84 -16.27
N TYR A 264 1.15 -2.45 -17.03
CA TYR A 264 1.11 -2.62 -18.47
C TYR A 264 1.82 -1.45 -19.16
N SER A 265 2.38 -1.70 -20.34
CA SER A 265 3.01 -0.65 -21.16
C SER A 265 2.02 0.46 -21.49
N LYS A 266 2.50 1.68 -21.67
CA LYS A 266 1.69 2.83 -22.08
C LYS A 266 2.50 3.72 -22.99
N ILE A 267 1.81 4.42 -23.88
CA ILE A 267 2.39 5.51 -24.65
C ILE A 267 2.37 6.77 -23.79
N GLU A 268 3.52 7.41 -23.63
CA GLU A 268 3.64 8.64 -22.85
C GLU A 268 3.01 9.82 -23.57
N THR A 269 2.29 10.63 -22.80
CA THR A 269 1.53 11.79 -23.28
C THR A 269 1.82 13.02 -22.42
N ASP A 270 1.67 14.20 -23.01
CA ASP A 270 1.68 15.46 -22.28
C ASP A 270 0.44 15.63 -21.36
N ASP A 271 0.39 16.75 -20.62
CA ASP A 271 -0.72 17.07 -19.71
C ASP A 271 -2.08 17.23 -20.40
N LYS A 272 -2.09 17.36 -21.74
CA LYS A 272 -3.30 17.47 -22.57
C LYS A 272 -3.68 16.13 -23.22
N GLY A 273 -2.91 15.07 -22.99
CA GLY A 273 -3.13 13.75 -23.56
C GLY A 273 -2.58 13.56 -24.97
N ASN A 274 -1.78 14.51 -25.49
CA ASN A 274 -1.10 14.34 -26.78
C ASN A 274 0.12 13.44 -26.61
N PRO A 275 0.41 12.50 -27.51
CA PRO A 275 1.63 11.72 -27.45
C PRO A 275 2.87 12.64 -27.58
N ILE A 276 3.93 12.32 -26.85
CA ILE A 276 5.19 13.10 -26.88
C ILE A 276 5.90 12.95 -28.22
N THR A 277 5.91 11.74 -28.77
CA THR A 277 6.42 11.39 -30.10
C THR A 277 5.45 10.47 -30.80
N CYS A 278 5.59 10.29 -32.13
CA CYS A 278 4.76 9.34 -32.84
C CYS A 278 4.99 7.91 -32.31
N PRO A 279 3.95 7.19 -31.83
CA PRO A 279 4.11 5.88 -31.21
C PRO A 279 4.49 4.75 -32.19
N ARG A 280 4.62 5.05 -33.48
CA ARG A 280 4.98 4.07 -34.53
C ARG A 280 6.32 4.35 -35.19
N CYS A 281 6.59 5.60 -35.55
CA CYS A 281 7.83 5.99 -36.25
C CYS A 281 8.72 6.94 -35.45
N GLU A 282 8.35 7.22 -34.19
CA GLU A 282 9.14 8.01 -33.24
C GLU A 282 9.40 9.46 -33.63
N SER A 283 8.79 9.94 -34.72
CA SER A 283 8.86 11.35 -35.14
C SER A 283 8.47 12.29 -34.00
N GLU A 284 9.37 13.23 -33.71
CA GLU A 284 9.15 14.33 -32.76
C GLU A 284 8.36 15.49 -33.39
N GLU A 285 8.32 15.57 -34.72
CA GLU A 285 7.62 16.62 -35.47
C GLU A 285 6.11 16.35 -35.59
N ILE A 286 5.43 16.26 -34.44
CA ILE A 286 3.99 16.12 -34.34
C ILE A 286 3.37 17.31 -33.62
N SER A 287 2.17 17.71 -34.05
CA SER A 287 1.39 18.80 -33.45
C SER A 287 0.18 18.22 -32.74
N ALA A 288 -0.27 18.88 -31.67
CA ALA A 288 -1.50 18.50 -30.95
C ALA A 288 -2.74 18.46 -31.87
N ASN A 289 -2.76 19.25 -32.95
CA ASN A 289 -3.87 19.27 -33.91
C ASN A 289 -3.83 18.11 -34.92
N HIS A 290 -2.74 17.36 -34.97
CA HIS A 290 -2.62 16.23 -35.88
C HIS A 290 -3.43 15.05 -35.33
N ILE A 291 -4.44 14.61 -36.10
CA ILE A 291 -5.13 13.34 -35.85
C ILE A 291 -4.22 12.17 -36.27
N PHE A 292 -3.46 12.36 -37.36
CA PHE A 292 -2.56 11.37 -37.94
C PHE A 292 -1.12 11.85 -37.92
N CYS A 293 -0.18 10.91 -37.76
CA CYS A 293 1.23 11.20 -38.00
C CYS A 293 1.44 11.59 -39.48
N PRO A 294 2.09 12.74 -39.77
CA PRO A 294 2.39 13.14 -41.15
C PRO A 294 3.28 12.15 -41.91
N TYR A 295 4.04 11.33 -41.19
CA TYR A 295 5.08 10.46 -41.75
C TYR A 295 4.64 9.01 -41.94
N CYS A 296 3.85 8.46 -41.01
CA CYS A 296 3.44 7.05 -41.05
C CYS A 296 1.93 6.84 -40.98
N SER A 297 1.15 7.94 -41.02
CA SER A 297 -0.32 7.94 -41.05
C SER A 297 -1.02 7.22 -39.89
N VAL A 298 -0.31 6.95 -38.78
CA VAL A 298 -0.91 6.35 -37.59
C VAL A 298 -1.78 7.37 -36.86
N ILE A 299 -2.90 6.94 -36.29
CA ILE A 299 -3.71 7.81 -35.42
C ILE A 299 -2.94 8.08 -34.14
N LEU A 300 -2.72 9.36 -33.85
CA LEU A 300 -1.87 9.83 -32.77
C LEU A 300 -2.56 9.86 -31.41
N HIS A 301 -3.89 9.96 -31.35
CA HIS A 301 -4.61 10.10 -30.07
C HIS A 301 -5.35 8.83 -29.72
N ASN A 302 -5.21 8.38 -28.47
CA ASN A 302 -5.93 7.20 -28.02
C ASN A 302 -7.43 7.49 -27.90
N SER A 303 -8.23 6.89 -28.76
CA SER A 303 -9.65 7.22 -28.92
C SER A 303 -10.49 5.95 -28.88
N CYS A 304 -11.69 6.04 -28.30
CA CYS A 304 -12.66 4.94 -28.31
C CYS A 304 -13.19 4.71 -29.72
N LEU A 305 -13.20 3.46 -30.20
CA LEU A 305 -13.75 3.06 -31.50
C LEU A 305 -15.22 2.62 -31.45
N GLY A 306 -15.86 2.68 -30.27
CA GLY A 306 -17.23 2.24 -30.07
C GLY A 306 -17.36 0.73 -29.86
N GLY A 307 -18.60 0.27 -29.63
CA GLY A 307 -18.92 -1.15 -29.48
C GLY A 307 -18.94 -1.91 -30.81
N PRO A 308 -19.23 -3.23 -30.81
CA PRO A 308 -19.28 -4.04 -32.03
C PRO A 308 -20.18 -3.47 -33.11
N ASP A 309 -21.34 -2.92 -32.73
CA ASP A 309 -22.32 -2.33 -33.66
C ASP A 309 -21.82 -1.07 -34.36
N ASN A 310 -20.78 -0.43 -33.82
CA ASN A 310 -20.17 0.73 -34.46
C ASN A 310 -19.11 0.35 -35.52
N ARG A 311 -18.69 -0.91 -35.56
CA ARG A 311 -17.58 -1.36 -36.40
C ARG A 311 -17.96 -1.50 -37.86
N PHE A 312 -19.18 -1.95 -38.14
CA PHE A 312 -19.61 -2.30 -39.48
C PHE A 312 -20.77 -1.44 -39.96
N ILE A 313 -20.89 -1.29 -41.28
CA ILE A 313 -22.07 -0.78 -41.97
C ILE A 313 -22.68 -1.93 -42.74
N GLU A 314 -23.98 -2.15 -42.59
CA GLU A 314 -24.74 -3.10 -43.40
C GLU A 314 -24.97 -2.48 -44.78
N LEU A 315 -24.54 -3.18 -45.84
CA LEU A 315 -24.57 -2.69 -47.21
C LEU A 315 -25.87 -3.06 -47.94
N ASP A 316 -26.51 -4.16 -47.52
CA ASP A 316 -27.72 -4.68 -48.12
C ASP A 316 -28.54 -5.50 -47.12
N SER A 317 -29.80 -5.80 -47.47
CA SER A 317 -30.69 -6.60 -46.63
C SER A 317 -30.36 -8.10 -46.61
N PHE A 318 -29.29 -8.53 -47.28
CA PHE A 318 -28.82 -9.92 -47.31
C PHE A 318 -27.69 -10.16 -46.28
N GLY A 319 -27.34 -9.14 -45.49
CA GLY A 319 -26.34 -9.24 -44.42
C GLY A 319 -24.91 -9.04 -44.89
N SER A 320 -24.68 -8.37 -46.03
CA SER A 320 -23.34 -7.92 -46.42
C SER A 320 -22.90 -6.76 -45.53
N HIS A 321 -21.65 -6.76 -45.06
CA HIS A 321 -21.11 -5.75 -44.16
C HIS A 321 -19.74 -5.24 -44.63
N GLU A 322 -19.48 -3.96 -44.43
CA GLU A 322 -18.16 -3.33 -44.60
C GLU A 322 -17.67 -2.72 -43.28
N GLU A 323 -16.38 -2.85 -42.99
CA GLU A 323 -15.79 -2.23 -41.80
C GLU A 323 -15.59 -0.73 -42.02
N LYS A 324 -16.10 0.07 -41.09
CA LYS A 324 -15.95 1.53 -41.11
C LYS A 324 -14.47 1.92 -41.02
N SER A 325 -14.11 3.06 -41.62
CA SER A 325 -12.79 3.65 -41.38
C SER A 325 -12.60 3.92 -39.88
N LEU A 326 -11.35 3.92 -39.40
CA LEU A 326 -11.09 4.22 -37.98
C LEU A 326 -11.57 5.63 -37.60
N ILE A 327 -11.61 6.59 -38.54
CA ILE A 327 -12.15 7.93 -38.29
C ILE A 327 -13.64 7.87 -37.99
N ASP A 328 -14.40 7.15 -38.81
CA ASP A 328 -15.84 7.00 -38.65
C ASP A 328 -16.17 6.21 -37.39
N GLN A 329 -15.36 5.19 -37.07
CA GLN A 329 -15.46 4.47 -35.80
C GLN A 329 -15.20 5.40 -34.61
N ILE A 330 -14.18 6.27 -34.67
CA ILE A 330 -13.93 7.27 -33.62
C ILE A 330 -15.14 8.17 -33.45
N GLN A 331 -15.78 8.65 -34.53
CA GLN A 331 -16.99 9.50 -34.49
C GLN A 331 -18.21 8.79 -33.88
N GLY A 332 -18.33 7.48 -34.05
CA GLY A 332 -19.35 6.68 -33.35
C GLY A 332 -18.95 6.22 -31.94
N GLY A 333 -17.72 6.54 -31.51
CA GLY A 333 -17.18 6.22 -30.20
C GLY A 333 -17.62 7.19 -29.10
N CYS A 334 -16.95 7.10 -27.94
CA CYS A 334 -17.29 7.92 -26.76
C CYS A 334 -16.81 9.38 -26.83
N GLN A 335 -16.19 9.82 -27.94
CA GLN A 335 -15.68 11.19 -28.13
C GLN A 335 -14.79 11.72 -27.00
N VAL A 336 -13.94 10.86 -26.44
CA VAL A 336 -12.98 11.24 -25.39
C VAL A 336 -11.60 10.70 -25.71
N PHE A 337 -10.57 11.53 -25.49
CA PHE A 337 -9.20 11.06 -25.45
C PHE A 337 -8.99 10.22 -24.19
N LEU A 338 -8.37 9.08 -24.39
CA LEU A 338 -8.14 8.07 -23.38
C LEU A 338 -6.66 8.07 -22.99
N ASP A 339 -6.39 7.55 -21.80
CA ASP A 339 -5.03 7.34 -21.30
C ASP A 339 -4.23 6.47 -22.28
N GLY A 340 -2.95 6.80 -22.47
CA GLY A 340 -2.07 6.11 -23.42
C GLY A 340 -1.78 4.64 -23.10
N GLY A 341 -2.20 4.14 -21.93
CA GLY A 341 -2.16 2.73 -21.55
C GLY A 341 -3.50 2.00 -21.71
N PHE A 342 -4.57 2.64 -22.18
CA PHE A 342 -5.85 1.97 -22.32
C PHE A 342 -5.92 1.19 -23.63
N ARG A 343 -6.22 -0.11 -23.54
CA ARG A 343 -6.52 -0.97 -24.69
C ARG A 343 -8.01 -0.93 -25.04
N TYR A 344 -8.85 -0.74 -24.02
CA TYR A 344 -10.30 -0.68 -24.14
C TYR A 344 -10.86 0.57 -23.47
N CYS A 345 -11.97 1.07 -24.00
CA CYS A 345 -12.68 2.21 -23.46
C CYS A 345 -13.34 1.85 -22.11
N PRO A 346 -13.05 2.59 -21.04
CA PRO A 346 -13.60 2.31 -19.71
C PRO A 346 -15.12 2.53 -19.59
N GLN A 347 -15.74 3.22 -20.57
CA GLN A 347 -17.17 3.55 -20.55
C GLN A 347 -18.04 2.55 -21.30
N CYS A 348 -17.62 2.09 -22.48
CA CYS A 348 -18.40 1.18 -23.32
C CYS A 348 -17.75 -0.19 -23.55
N GLY A 349 -16.49 -0.40 -23.14
CA GLY A 349 -15.76 -1.66 -23.36
C GLY A 349 -15.25 -1.87 -24.78
N GLY A 350 -15.54 -0.94 -25.70
CA GLY A 350 -15.03 -0.93 -27.07
C GLY A 350 -13.50 -0.83 -27.14
N GLU A 351 -12.92 -1.30 -28.23
CA GLU A 351 -11.49 -1.17 -28.45
C GLU A 351 -11.08 0.28 -28.65
N THR A 352 -9.80 0.55 -28.39
CA THR A 352 -9.21 1.87 -28.61
C THR A 352 -8.37 1.90 -29.88
N SER A 353 -8.16 3.09 -30.43
CA SER A 353 -7.32 3.31 -31.61
C SER A 353 -5.89 2.80 -31.40
N TYR A 354 -5.31 2.94 -30.21
CA TYR A 354 -3.96 2.43 -29.96
C TYR A 354 -3.89 0.91 -30.02
N TYR A 355 -4.82 0.23 -29.35
CA TYR A 355 -4.87 -1.22 -29.36
C TYR A 355 -5.19 -1.78 -30.75
N ARG A 356 -6.18 -1.22 -31.43
CA ARG A 356 -6.59 -1.68 -32.77
C ARG A 356 -5.49 -1.53 -33.81
N GLN A 357 -4.64 -0.50 -33.70
CA GLN A 357 -3.51 -0.28 -34.60
C GLN A 357 -2.27 -1.11 -34.23
N GLY A 358 -2.33 -1.94 -33.18
CA GLY A 358 -1.20 -2.73 -32.70
C GLY A 358 -0.08 -1.90 -32.09
N LEU A 359 -0.38 -0.70 -31.57
CA LEU A 359 0.59 0.13 -30.85
C LEU A 359 0.79 -0.32 -29.40
N LEU A 360 -0.17 -1.09 -28.89
CA LEU A 360 -0.14 -1.69 -27.58
C LEU A 360 -0.46 -3.17 -27.73
N ASP A 361 0.35 -4.01 -27.10
CA ASP A 361 0.08 -5.44 -27.04
C ASP A 361 -1.15 -5.74 -26.17
N SER A 362 -1.75 -6.91 -26.40
CA SER A 362 -2.82 -7.41 -25.54
C SER A 362 -2.26 -7.76 -24.17
N TRP A 363 -3.09 -7.59 -23.14
CA TRP A 363 -2.67 -7.77 -21.75
C TRP A 363 -2.09 -9.17 -21.45
N ASN A 364 -2.59 -10.20 -22.14
CA ASN A 364 -2.11 -11.57 -21.97
C ASN A 364 -0.75 -11.79 -22.62
N ILE A 365 -0.45 -11.11 -23.73
CA ILE A 365 0.87 -11.16 -24.38
C ILE A 365 1.90 -10.52 -23.45
N GLU A 366 1.64 -9.30 -22.98
CA GLU A 366 2.56 -8.61 -22.06
C GLU A 366 2.76 -9.37 -20.75
N LYS A 367 1.69 -9.94 -20.20
CA LYS A 367 1.77 -10.76 -18.99
C LYS A 367 2.68 -11.96 -19.18
N ASN A 368 2.61 -12.62 -20.33
CA ASN A 368 3.45 -13.78 -20.61
C ASN A 368 4.92 -13.36 -20.80
N GLN A 369 5.20 -12.23 -21.46
CA GLN A 369 6.57 -11.71 -21.62
C GLN A 369 7.24 -11.38 -20.28
N VAL A 370 6.50 -10.85 -19.29
CA VAL A 370 7.05 -10.61 -17.94
C VAL A 370 7.34 -11.90 -17.18
N HIS A 371 6.60 -12.97 -17.47
CA HIS A 371 6.78 -14.27 -16.82
C HIS A 371 7.73 -15.20 -17.57
N ASP A 372 8.15 -14.85 -18.78
CA ASP A 372 9.09 -15.60 -19.61
C ASP A 372 10.36 -14.79 -19.85
N PRO A 373 11.27 -14.72 -18.85
CA PRO A 373 12.58 -14.14 -19.03
C PRO A 373 13.45 -15.21 -19.68
N PHE A 374 13.40 -15.32 -21.01
CA PHE A 374 14.57 -15.86 -21.70
C PHE A 374 15.80 -15.00 -21.40
#